data_AF-A0A415CE25-F1
#
_entry.id   AF-A0A415CE25-F1
#
_cell.length_a   1.000
_cell.length_b   1.000
_cell.length_c   1.000
_cell.angle_alpha   90.00
_cell.angle_beta   90.00
_cell.angle_gamma   90.00
#
_symmetry.space_group_name_H-M   'P 1'
#
loop_
_entity.id
_entity.type
_entity.pdbx_description
1 polymer ?
#
loop_
_entity_poly.entity_id
_entity_poly.type
_entity_poly.pdbx_seq_one_letter_code
_entity_poly.pdbx_strand_id
1 'polypeptide(L)'
;MENATAKDYADFLAEQAATKKVPINEKNVRTYAMRGGELVDWLMDPGVPFGRFQKDKWFHITKDGSAPGPHIVRALSKKIADDNINYRLNSQVVDLLMKDGKVVGATVKTGAGSYKVNAKAVVMATGGFSASHELVKKWAPEWVGRPTTGAVSLTGDGILMAQKVGAQTVAMQEIKANYLCHPLTARDGVSLTAITPYNILINHEGKRFVDEGHTSINFKSRAMMKQTGHEAYAIVDQTAMDNLKLMRNYAAAGYFVKANTVEELASKLKVDQKAFIKTMKDYMAACQAGNLLYC
;
A
#
# COMPACT_ATOMS: atom_id res chain seq x y z
N MET A 1 19.06 20.86 8.29
CA MET A 1 17.87 20.78 9.17
C MET A 1 17.69 19.33 9.64
N GLU A 2 18.42 18.94 10.68
CA GLU A 2 18.87 17.55 10.88
C GLU A 2 17.99 16.62 11.72
N ASN A 3 16.98 17.04 12.49
CA ASN A 3 16.19 16.07 13.28
C ASN A 3 14.68 16.34 13.15
N ALA A 4 13.96 15.48 12.44
CA ALA A 4 12.50 15.46 12.46
C ALA A 4 12.03 14.78 13.74
N THR A 5 11.09 15.39 14.46
CA THR A 5 10.58 14.87 15.73
C THR A 5 9.25 14.14 15.53
N ALA A 6 8.84 13.35 16.53
CA ALA A 6 7.51 12.75 16.52
C ALA A 6 6.37 13.77 16.59
N LYS A 7 6.64 14.96 17.17
CA LYS A 7 5.69 16.09 17.14
C LYS A 7 5.52 16.60 15.70
N ASP A 8 6.62 16.81 14.99
CA ASP A 8 6.58 17.23 13.58
C ASP A 8 5.78 16.23 12.73
N TYR A 9 5.92 14.93 13.01
CA TYR A 9 5.13 13.91 12.31
C TYR A 9 3.64 13.99 12.64
N ALA A 10 3.29 14.18 13.92
CA ALA A 10 1.90 14.34 14.35
C ALA A 10 1.24 15.55 13.70
N ASP A 11 1.95 16.69 13.66
CA ASP A 11 1.47 17.92 13.06
C ASP A 11 1.31 17.76 11.53
N PHE A 12 2.26 17.08 10.86
CA PHE A 12 2.12 16.70 9.45
C PHE A 12 0.88 15.84 9.18
N LEU A 13 0.62 14.81 10.00
CA LEU A 13 -0.55 13.94 9.83
C LEU A 13 -1.87 14.70 10.06
N ALA A 14 -1.90 15.62 11.04
CA ALA A 14 -3.06 16.45 11.31
C ALA A 14 -3.35 17.41 10.14
N GLU A 15 -2.32 18.06 9.58
CA GLU A 15 -2.45 18.92 8.40
C GLU A 15 -2.97 18.15 7.18
N GLN A 16 -2.45 16.93 6.95
CA GLN A 16 -2.91 16.05 5.88
C GLN A 16 -4.39 15.67 6.04
N ALA A 17 -4.82 15.37 7.26
CA ALA A 17 -6.22 15.04 7.55
C ALA A 17 -7.14 16.24 7.31
N ALA A 18 -6.75 17.43 7.79
CA ALA A 18 -7.49 18.67 7.58
C ALA A 18 -7.64 19.00 6.08
N THR A 19 -6.53 18.91 5.33
CA THR A 19 -6.51 19.15 3.87
C THR A 19 -7.44 18.19 3.13
N LYS A 20 -7.45 16.91 3.53
CA LYS A 20 -8.28 15.87 2.89
C LYS A 20 -9.70 15.82 3.44
N LYS A 21 -10.01 16.59 4.49
CA LYS A 21 -11.29 16.56 5.21
C LYS A 21 -11.68 15.16 5.70
N VAL A 22 -10.67 14.36 6.06
CA VAL A 22 -10.87 13.00 6.57
C VAL A 22 -11.07 13.08 8.09
N PRO A 23 -12.12 12.46 8.65
CA PRO A 23 -12.30 12.42 10.09
C PRO A 23 -11.17 11.61 10.72
N ILE A 24 -10.43 12.23 11.63
CA ILE A 24 -9.37 11.58 12.41
C ILE A 24 -9.67 11.65 13.90
N ASN A 25 -9.18 10.66 14.63
CA ASN A 25 -9.05 10.75 16.08
C ASN A 25 -7.65 11.29 16.39
N GLU A 26 -7.57 12.55 16.84
CA GLU A 26 -6.28 13.22 17.10
C GLU A 26 -5.42 12.47 18.12
N LYS A 27 -6.03 11.90 19.16
CA LYS A 27 -5.31 11.11 20.17
C LYS A 27 -4.65 9.88 19.53
N ASN A 28 -5.35 9.19 18.64
CA ASN A 28 -4.80 8.04 17.91
C ASN A 28 -3.67 8.46 16.98
N VAL A 29 -3.84 9.56 16.23
CA VAL A 29 -2.79 10.11 15.33
C VAL A 29 -1.54 10.48 16.11
N ARG A 30 -1.70 11.21 17.23
CA ARG A 30 -0.58 11.56 18.12
C ARG A 30 0.07 10.31 18.70
N THR A 31 -0.70 9.34 19.19
CA THR A 31 -0.15 8.09 19.73
C THR A 31 0.65 7.34 18.67
N TYR A 32 0.13 7.24 17.44
CA TYR A 32 0.81 6.62 16.31
C TYR A 32 2.13 7.34 15.98
N ALA A 33 2.12 8.66 15.89
CA ALA A 33 3.31 9.44 15.58
C ALA A 33 4.37 9.34 16.70
N MET A 34 3.97 9.45 17.96
CA MET A 34 4.85 9.42 19.13
C MET A 34 5.48 8.04 19.35
N ARG A 35 4.76 6.96 19.06
CA ARG A 35 5.27 5.59 19.22
C ARG A 35 5.91 5.01 17.97
N GLY A 36 5.92 5.75 16.85
CA GLY A 36 6.49 5.27 15.59
C GLY A 36 7.98 4.94 15.69
N GLY A 37 8.76 5.80 16.36
CA GLY A 37 10.18 5.55 16.63
C GLY A 37 10.41 4.36 17.55
N GLU A 38 9.70 4.32 18.68
CA GLU A 38 9.73 3.20 19.65
C GLU A 38 9.44 1.85 18.96
N LEU A 39 8.45 1.81 18.07
CA LEU A 39 8.12 0.60 17.32
C LEU A 39 9.24 0.18 16.36
N VAL A 40 9.91 1.13 15.71
CA VAL A 40 11.04 0.86 14.83
C VAL A 40 12.21 0.30 15.64
N ASP A 41 12.55 0.91 16.77
CA ASP A 41 13.60 0.45 17.68
C ASP A 41 13.29 -0.96 18.19
N TRP A 42 12.03 -1.21 18.61
CA TRP A 42 11.58 -2.51 19.05
C TRP A 42 11.63 -3.59 17.96
N LEU A 43 11.42 -3.23 16.69
CA LEU A 43 11.56 -4.16 15.57
C LEU A 43 13.02 -4.38 15.16
N MET A 44 13.92 -3.43 15.43
CA MET A 44 15.35 -3.60 15.18
C MET A 44 16.00 -4.60 16.14
N ASP A 45 15.52 -4.70 17.38
CA ASP A 45 15.99 -5.67 18.38
C ASP A 45 15.94 -7.14 17.89
N PRO A 46 14.82 -7.67 17.35
CA PRO A 46 14.78 -9.00 16.75
C PRO A 46 15.38 -9.07 15.32
N GLY A 47 16.10 -8.03 14.88
CA GLY A 47 16.92 -8.05 13.67
C GLY A 47 16.26 -7.54 12.39
N VAL A 48 15.15 -6.78 12.46
CA VAL A 48 14.62 -6.12 11.26
C VAL A 48 15.63 -5.06 10.80
N PRO A 49 16.12 -5.10 9.54
CA PRO A 49 17.28 -4.32 9.13
C PRO A 49 16.88 -2.90 8.69
N PHE A 50 16.12 -2.17 9.53
CA PHE A 50 15.86 -0.77 9.27
C PHE A 50 17.18 0.02 9.20
N GLY A 51 17.22 0.97 8.28
CA GLY A 51 18.36 1.83 7.98
C GLY A 51 17.92 3.28 7.96
N ARG A 52 18.05 3.93 6.80
CA ARG A 52 17.79 5.37 6.65
C ARG A 52 16.30 5.73 6.83
N PHE A 53 16.04 6.85 7.50
CA PHE A 53 14.75 7.52 7.53
C PHE A 53 14.58 8.47 6.33
N GLN A 54 13.46 8.37 5.61
CA GLN A 54 13.08 9.31 4.53
C GLN A 54 12.16 10.39 5.08
N LYS A 55 12.73 11.56 5.39
CA LYS A 55 12.02 12.68 6.04
C LYS A 55 10.85 13.22 5.23
N ASP A 56 11.00 13.31 3.92
CA ASP A 56 9.98 13.77 2.98
C ASP A 56 8.74 12.85 2.93
N LYS A 57 8.90 11.59 3.35
CA LYS A 57 7.83 10.58 3.29
C LYS A 57 7.47 9.96 4.64
N TRP A 58 8.17 10.33 5.70
CA TRP A 58 7.95 9.85 7.07
C TRP A 58 7.98 8.33 7.22
N PHE A 59 8.96 7.64 6.60
CA PHE A 59 9.14 6.19 6.79
C PHE A 59 10.60 5.75 6.80
N HIS A 60 10.83 4.57 7.40
CA HIS A 60 12.14 3.91 7.42
C HIS A 60 12.27 2.94 6.24
N ILE A 61 13.41 2.98 5.54
CA ILE A 61 13.80 1.94 4.59
C ILE A 61 14.73 0.94 5.23
N THR A 62 14.75 -0.27 4.71
CA THR A 62 15.76 -1.26 5.08
C THR A 62 17.14 -0.84 4.55
N LYS A 63 18.22 -1.31 5.20
CA LYS A 63 19.61 -0.99 4.84
C LYS A 63 19.95 -1.35 3.38
N ASP A 64 19.37 -2.42 2.84
CA ASP A 64 19.62 -2.91 1.47
C ASP A 64 18.53 -2.52 0.46
N GLY A 65 17.56 -1.69 0.87
CA GLY A 65 16.43 -1.27 0.03
C GLY A 65 15.40 -2.37 -0.26
N SER A 66 15.49 -3.53 0.41
CA SER A 66 14.45 -4.57 0.35
C SER A 66 13.15 -4.15 1.07
N ALA A 67 12.04 -4.82 0.76
CA ALA A 67 10.77 -4.56 1.43
C ALA A 67 10.86 -4.93 2.93
N PRO A 68 10.40 -4.08 3.87
CA PRO A 68 10.50 -4.36 5.31
C PRO A 68 9.55 -5.47 5.77
N GLY A 69 8.39 -5.65 5.12
CA GLY A 69 7.35 -6.60 5.54
C GLY A 69 7.83 -8.02 5.78
N PRO A 70 8.53 -8.68 4.83
CA PRO A 70 9.08 -10.03 5.04
C PRO A 70 10.07 -10.14 6.20
N HIS A 71 10.86 -9.08 6.46
CA HIS A 71 11.77 -9.07 7.61
C HIS A 71 11.00 -8.97 8.93
N ILE A 72 9.99 -8.10 8.99
CA ILE A 72 9.11 -7.96 10.16
C ILE A 72 8.40 -9.29 10.46
N VAL A 73 7.81 -9.94 9.45
CA VAL A 73 7.14 -11.22 9.63
C VAL A 73 8.10 -12.29 10.13
N ARG A 74 9.32 -12.39 9.58
CA ARG A 74 10.34 -13.34 10.08
C ARG A 74 10.72 -13.07 11.53
N ALA A 75 10.98 -11.81 11.88
CA ALA A 75 11.38 -11.40 13.23
C ALA A 75 10.28 -11.72 14.25
N LEU A 76 9.03 -11.40 13.94
CA LEU A 76 7.89 -11.69 14.82
C LEU A 76 7.58 -13.18 14.92
N SER A 77 7.70 -13.93 13.82
CA SER A 77 7.56 -15.40 13.85
C SER A 77 8.63 -16.06 14.71
N LYS A 78 9.87 -15.57 14.66
CA LYS A 78 10.93 -16.03 15.57
C LYS A 78 10.58 -15.73 17.02
N LYS A 79 10.11 -14.51 17.32
CA LYS A 79 9.70 -14.15 18.68
C LYS A 79 8.54 -14.99 19.21
N ILE A 80 7.55 -15.30 18.37
CA ILE A 80 6.46 -16.22 18.70
C ILE A 80 7.01 -17.60 19.09
N ALA A 81 8.00 -18.12 18.37
CA ALA A 81 8.62 -19.40 18.67
C ALA A 81 9.45 -19.34 19.97
N ASP A 82 10.29 -18.32 20.14
CA ASP A 82 11.14 -18.13 21.32
C ASP A 82 10.30 -17.97 22.60
N ASP A 83 9.18 -17.24 22.52
CA ASP A 83 8.26 -17.00 23.64
C ASP A 83 7.23 -18.14 23.81
N ASN A 84 7.30 -19.21 23.03
CA ASN A 84 6.36 -20.34 23.01
C ASN A 84 4.88 -19.92 22.90
N ILE A 85 4.59 -18.91 22.08
CA ILE A 85 3.24 -18.40 21.86
C ILE A 85 2.49 -19.36 20.94
N ASN A 86 1.41 -19.95 21.48
CA ASN A 86 0.54 -20.82 20.70
C ASN A 86 -0.28 -20.04 19.66
N TYR A 87 -0.21 -20.47 18.40
CA TYR A 87 -1.09 -19.99 17.33
C TYR A 87 -1.68 -21.14 16.53
N ARG A 88 -2.82 -20.90 15.88
CA ARG A 88 -3.55 -21.91 15.11
C ARG A 88 -3.84 -21.38 13.72
N LEU A 89 -3.25 -22.02 12.72
CA LEU A 89 -3.61 -21.79 11.32
C LEU A 89 -4.92 -22.52 11.00
N ASN A 90 -5.53 -22.20 9.85
CA ASN A 90 -6.79 -22.81 9.39
C ASN A 90 -7.91 -22.76 10.44
N SER A 91 -7.91 -21.70 11.25
CA SER A 91 -8.81 -21.49 12.40
C SER A 91 -9.44 -20.11 12.28
N GLN A 92 -10.57 -20.03 11.57
CA GLN A 92 -11.26 -18.78 11.30
C GLN A 92 -12.15 -18.41 12.50
N VAL A 93 -11.95 -17.24 13.09
CA VAL A 93 -12.93 -16.67 14.03
C VAL A 93 -14.14 -16.21 13.24
N VAL A 94 -15.32 -16.72 13.58
CA VAL A 94 -16.58 -16.45 12.84
C VAL A 94 -17.62 -15.70 13.67
N ASP A 95 -17.45 -15.65 14.99
CA ASP A 95 -18.32 -14.90 15.88
C ASP A 95 -17.63 -14.51 17.19
N LEU A 96 -18.09 -13.43 17.82
CA LEU A 96 -17.66 -12.99 19.15
C LEU A 96 -18.66 -13.48 20.19
N LEU A 97 -18.17 -14.08 21.28
CA LEU A 97 -19.02 -14.52 22.37
C LEU A 97 -19.29 -13.34 23.29
N MET A 98 -20.57 -13.01 23.48
CA MET A 98 -21.01 -11.90 24.32
C MET A 98 -21.70 -12.39 25.58
N LYS A 99 -21.43 -11.76 26.72
CA LYS A 99 -22.17 -11.93 27.98
C LYS A 99 -22.24 -10.58 28.70
N ASP A 100 -23.45 -10.16 29.07
CA ASP A 100 -23.70 -8.92 29.82
C ASP A 100 -23.02 -7.69 29.19
N GLY A 101 -23.11 -7.58 27.86
CA GLY A 101 -22.49 -6.50 27.07
C GLY A 101 -20.97 -6.58 26.93
N LYS A 102 -20.32 -7.64 27.40
CA LYS A 102 -18.87 -7.84 27.33
C LYS A 102 -18.50 -9.00 26.42
N VAL A 103 -17.39 -8.86 25.71
CA VAL A 103 -16.77 -9.98 24.98
C VAL A 103 -16.17 -10.94 26.01
N VAL A 104 -16.53 -12.22 25.92
CA VAL A 104 -16.04 -13.30 26.78
C VAL A 104 -15.35 -14.42 26.00
N GLY A 105 -15.11 -14.22 24.71
CA GLY A 105 -14.46 -15.20 23.85
C GLY A 105 -14.84 -15.07 22.38
N ALA A 106 -14.59 -16.13 21.63
CA ALA A 106 -14.90 -16.22 20.21
C ALA A 106 -15.28 -17.65 19.78
N THR A 107 -16.09 -17.75 18.74
CA THR A 107 -16.35 -19.01 18.04
C THR A 107 -15.37 -19.14 16.88
N VAL A 108 -14.69 -20.28 16.82
CA VAL A 108 -13.69 -20.61 15.81
C VAL A 108 -14.21 -21.76 14.95
N LYS A 109 -14.13 -21.60 13.63
CA LYS A 109 -14.44 -22.62 12.63
C LYS A 109 -13.15 -23.13 11.99
N THR A 110 -13.07 -24.44 11.83
CA THR A 110 -11.97 -25.16 11.17
C THR A 110 -12.54 -26.16 10.16
N GLY A 111 -11.67 -26.85 9.42
CA GLY A 111 -12.08 -27.97 8.58
C GLY A 111 -12.70 -29.15 9.34
N ALA A 112 -12.40 -29.30 10.63
CA ALA A 112 -12.91 -30.39 11.47
C ALA A 112 -14.22 -30.06 12.21
N GLY A 113 -14.69 -28.81 12.14
CA GLY A 113 -15.87 -28.34 12.86
C GLY A 113 -15.65 -27.00 13.55
N SER A 114 -16.54 -26.66 14.48
CA SER A 114 -16.51 -25.39 15.21
C SER A 114 -16.32 -25.62 16.71
N TYR A 115 -15.58 -24.74 17.37
CA TYR A 115 -15.38 -24.74 18.82
C TYR A 115 -15.36 -23.33 19.38
N LYS A 116 -15.47 -23.20 20.71
CA LYS A 116 -15.43 -21.91 21.41
C LYS A 116 -14.10 -21.73 22.15
N VAL A 117 -13.60 -20.50 22.17
CA VAL A 117 -12.46 -20.09 22.99
C VAL A 117 -12.96 -19.02 23.96
N ASN A 118 -12.95 -19.32 25.25
CA ASN A 118 -13.28 -18.34 26.28
C ASN A 118 -12.04 -17.46 26.55
N ALA A 119 -12.22 -16.15 26.62
CA ALA A 119 -11.15 -15.20 26.85
C ALA A 119 -11.68 -13.95 27.58
N LYS A 120 -10.83 -13.32 28.39
CA LYS A 120 -11.18 -12.05 29.06
C LYS A 120 -11.18 -10.85 28.11
N ALA A 121 -10.47 -10.98 26.98
CA ALA A 121 -10.36 -9.96 25.95
C ALA A 121 -10.10 -10.63 24.60
N VAL A 122 -10.51 -9.97 23.53
CA VAL A 122 -10.24 -10.35 22.13
C VAL A 122 -9.62 -9.16 21.42
N VAL A 123 -8.45 -9.35 20.81
CA VAL A 123 -7.78 -8.33 20.00
C VAL A 123 -8.02 -8.64 18.53
N MET A 124 -8.68 -7.71 17.83
CA MET A 124 -8.99 -7.85 16.40
C MET A 124 -7.85 -7.28 15.55
N ALA A 125 -7.06 -8.16 14.94
CA ALA A 125 -5.95 -7.81 14.03
C ALA A 125 -6.17 -8.39 12.62
N THR A 126 -7.41 -8.28 12.10
CA THR A 126 -7.90 -9.02 10.94
C THR A 126 -7.66 -8.35 9.57
N GLY A 127 -6.96 -7.23 9.54
CA GLY A 127 -6.77 -6.45 8.31
C GLY A 127 -8.04 -5.76 7.79
N GLY A 128 -8.03 -5.37 6.52
CA GLY A 128 -9.10 -4.62 5.85
C GLY A 128 -10.01 -5.47 4.95
N PHE A 129 -10.65 -4.80 3.98
CA PHE A 129 -11.67 -5.39 3.10
C PHE A 129 -11.43 -5.19 1.60
N SER A 130 -10.20 -4.89 1.17
CA SER A 130 -9.89 -4.57 -0.24
C SER A 130 -10.19 -5.69 -1.24
N ALA A 131 -10.28 -6.94 -0.78
CA ALA A 131 -10.62 -8.09 -1.61
C ALA A 131 -12.13 -8.40 -1.61
N SER A 132 -12.94 -7.68 -0.82
CA SER A 132 -14.39 -7.87 -0.75
C SER A 132 -15.11 -7.03 -1.79
N HIS A 133 -15.68 -7.67 -2.80
CA HIS A 133 -16.50 -6.98 -3.80
C HIS A 133 -17.67 -6.24 -3.15
N GLU A 134 -18.40 -6.89 -2.24
CA GLU A 134 -19.58 -6.32 -1.59
C GLU A 134 -19.24 -5.11 -0.72
N LEU A 135 -18.17 -5.19 0.09
CA LEU A 135 -17.79 -4.08 0.95
C LEU A 135 -17.16 -2.92 0.16
N VAL A 136 -16.37 -3.21 -0.88
CA VAL A 136 -15.86 -2.17 -1.79
C VAL A 136 -17.02 -1.50 -2.51
N LYS A 137 -17.99 -2.26 -3.04
CA LYS A 137 -19.20 -1.70 -3.68
C LYS A 137 -20.00 -0.82 -2.73
N LYS A 138 -20.15 -1.23 -1.47
CA LYS A 138 -20.87 -0.47 -0.45
C LYS A 138 -20.17 0.84 -0.07
N TRP A 139 -18.86 0.79 0.14
CA TRP A 139 -18.14 1.91 0.79
C TRP A 139 -17.30 2.75 -0.16
N ALA A 140 -16.79 2.17 -1.24
CA ALA A 140 -15.94 2.86 -2.21
C ALA A 140 -16.25 2.39 -3.64
N PRO A 141 -17.48 2.66 -4.13
CA PRO A 141 -17.96 2.17 -5.42
C PRO A 141 -17.08 2.58 -6.61
N GLU A 142 -16.34 3.69 -6.49
CA GLU A 142 -15.39 4.15 -7.52
C GLU A 142 -14.28 3.13 -7.83
N TRP A 143 -13.98 2.20 -6.92
CA TRP A 143 -12.91 1.21 -7.06
C TRP A 143 -13.41 -0.21 -7.37
N VAL A 144 -14.71 -0.38 -7.65
CA VAL A 144 -15.28 -1.69 -7.94
C VAL A 144 -14.64 -2.31 -9.18
N GLY A 145 -14.32 -3.61 -9.09
CA GLY A 145 -13.73 -4.37 -10.19
C GLY A 145 -12.29 -3.98 -10.51
N ARG A 146 -11.61 -3.27 -9.60
CA ARG A 146 -10.15 -3.04 -9.67
C ARG A 146 -9.40 -4.13 -8.89
N PRO A 147 -8.20 -4.53 -9.35
CA PRO A 147 -7.40 -5.51 -8.61
C PRO A 147 -6.90 -4.92 -7.29
N THR A 148 -6.68 -5.77 -6.30
CA THR A 148 -6.04 -5.40 -5.03
C THR A 148 -4.59 -5.85 -4.98
N THR A 149 -3.75 -5.07 -4.31
CA THR A 149 -2.37 -5.47 -3.94
C THR A 149 -2.31 -6.11 -2.55
N GLY A 150 -3.44 -6.20 -1.86
CA GLY A 150 -3.57 -6.88 -0.58
C GLY A 150 -3.80 -8.37 -0.75
N ALA A 151 -3.71 -9.13 0.34
CA ALA A 151 -4.01 -10.55 0.31
C ALA A 151 -5.49 -10.79 -0.04
N VAL A 152 -5.77 -11.89 -0.75
CA VAL A 152 -7.13 -12.33 -1.10
C VAL A 152 -8.04 -12.54 0.13
N SER A 153 -7.44 -12.74 1.31
CA SER A 153 -8.13 -12.89 2.59
C SER A 153 -8.61 -11.58 3.22
N LEU A 154 -8.33 -10.42 2.62
CA LEU A 154 -8.80 -9.12 3.11
C LEU A 154 -10.27 -8.89 2.72
N THR A 155 -11.17 -9.69 3.28
CA THR A 155 -12.61 -9.70 2.96
C THR A 155 -13.47 -8.89 3.94
N GLY A 156 -12.87 -8.34 5.01
CA GLY A 156 -13.57 -7.53 6.00
C GLY A 156 -14.35 -8.31 7.06
N ASP A 157 -14.12 -9.62 7.19
CA ASP A 157 -14.82 -10.50 8.14
C ASP A 157 -14.79 -9.94 9.58
N GLY A 158 -13.62 -9.49 10.03
CA GLY A 158 -13.47 -8.91 11.38
C GLY A 158 -14.22 -7.60 11.58
N ILE A 159 -14.32 -6.76 10.54
CA ILE A 159 -15.10 -5.51 10.58
C ILE A 159 -16.58 -5.85 10.74
N LEU A 160 -17.07 -6.81 9.95
CA LEU A 160 -18.47 -7.27 10.03
C LEU A 160 -18.78 -7.90 11.38
N MET A 161 -17.88 -8.71 11.93
CA MET A 161 -18.03 -9.27 13.28
C MET A 161 -18.08 -8.19 14.36
N ALA A 162 -17.22 -7.17 14.27
CA ALA A 162 -17.24 -6.06 15.22
C ALA A 162 -18.56 -5.25 15.13
N GLN A 163 -19.06 -4.98 13.91
CA GLN A 163 -20.33 -4.28 13.72
C GLN A 163 -21.52 -5.05 14.32
N LYS A 164 -21.54 -6.38 14.23
CA LYS A 164 -22.60 -7.22 14.82
C LYS A 164 -22.73 -7.05 16.34
N VAL A 165 -21.63 -6.74 17.03
CA VAL A 165 -21.63 -6.48 18.49
C VAL A 165 -21.71 -4.99 18.83
N GLY A 166 -22.09 -4.15 17.88
CA GLY A 166 -22.34 -2.72 18.09
C GLY A 166 -21.15 -1.80 17.87
N ALA A 167 -20.02 -2.30 17.33
CA ALA A 167 -18.89 -1.43 17.03
C ALA A 167 -19.21 -0.47 15.88
N GLN A 168 -18.87 0.81 16.06
CA GLN A 168 -18.96 1.82 15.01
C GLN A 168 -17.77 1.70 14.05
N THR A 169 -18.02 2.04 12.78
CA THR A 169 -16.97 2.18 11.76
C THR A 169 -16.83 3.64 11.36
N VAL A 170 -15.61 4.09 11.09
CA VAL A 170 -15.30 5.45 10.64
C VAL A 170 -14.43 5.36 9.38
N ALA A 171 -14.62 6.30 8.45
CA ALA A 171 -13.79 6.46 7.25
C ALA A 171 -13.72 5.20 6.35
N MET A 172 -14.77 4.37 6.33
CA MET A 172 -14.82 3.16 5.50
C MET A 172 -14.71 3.47 4.00
N GLN A 173 -15.11 4.67 3.58
CA GLN A 173 -14.99 5.14 2.20
C GLN A 173 -13.55 5.54 1.80
N GLU A 174 -12.66 5.73 2.77
CA GLU A 174 -11.29 6.20 2.55
C GLU A 174 -10.36 5.04 2.13
N ILE A 175 -10.64 4.46 0.96
CA ILE A 175 -9.74 3.47 0.35
C ILE A 175 -8.56 4.17 -0.31
N LYS A 176 -7.35 3.70 0.01
CA LYS A 176 -6.13 4.06 -0.71
C LYS A 176 -6.03 3.21 -1.98
N ALA A 177 -6.36 3.78 -3.13
CA ALA A 177 -6.17 3.14 -4.42
C ALA A 177 -4.76 3.43 -4.95
N ASN A 178 -4.01 2.40 -5.33
CA ASN A 178 -2.65 2.53 -5.83
C ASN A 178 -2.62 2.51 -7.36
N TYR A 179 -2.25 3.63 -7.98
CA TYR A 179 -2.15 3.76 -9.44
C TYR A 179 -0.94 3.03 -10.06
N LEU A 180 0.09 2.71 -9.27
CA LEU A 180 1.27 1.97 -9.71
C LEU A 180 1.13 0.50 -9.31
N CYS A 181 0.41 -0.25 -10.13
CA CYS A 181 0.15 -1.67 -9.93
C CYS A 181 0.40 -2.43 -11.23
N HIS A 182 1.09 -3.57 -11.13
CA HIS A 182 1.11 -4.56 -12.21
C HIS A 182 0.00 -5.58 -11.92
N PRO A 183 -1.06 -5.66 -12.74
CA PRO A 183 -2.10 -6.66 -12.55
C PRO A 183 -1.55 -8.06 -12.85
N LEU A 184 -1.70 -9.00 -11.91
CA LEU A 184 -1.38 -10.41 -12.11
C LEU A 184 -2.59 -11.18 -12.63
N THR A 185 -3.77 -10.81 -12.13
CA THR A 185 -5.06 -11.37 -12.53
C THR A 185 -6.08 -10.22 -12.62
N ALA A 186 -7.33 -10.55 -12.93
CA ALA A 186 -8.42 -9.57 -12.85
C ALA A 186 -8.70 -9.08 -11.41
N ARG A 187 -8.18 -9.78 -10.38
CA ARG A 187 -8.46 -9.50 -8.96
C ARG A 187 -7.23 -9.14 -8.15
N ASP A 188 -6.04 -9.55 -8.59
CA ASP A 188 -4.80 -9.42 -7.84
C ASP A 188 -3.75 -8.65 -8.63
N GLY A 189 -2.92 -7.90 -7.93
CA GLY A 189 -1.79 -7.20 -8.53
C GLY A 189 -0.64 -7.00 -7.56
N VAL A 190 0.50 -6.60 -8.10
CA VAL A 190 1.70 -6.26 -7.33
C VAL A 190 1.89 -4.75 -7.32
N SER A 191 2.13 -4.20 -6.14
CA SER A 191 2.45 -2.79 -6.01
C SER A 191 3.82 -2.48 -6.60
N LEU A 192 3.86 -1.49 -7.49
CA LEU A 192 5.07 -0.87 -8.01
C LEU A 192 5.33 0.50 -7.37
N THR A 193 4.65 0.90 -6.29
CA THR A 193 4.74 2.26 -5.71
C THR A 193 6.17 2.70 -5.38
N ALA A 194 7.12 1.78 -5.20
CA ALA A 194 8.53 2.12 -5.02
C ALA A 194 9.11 2.92 -6.21
N ILE A 195 8.57 2.81 -7.43
CA ILE A 195 9.00 3.62 -8.60
C ILE A 195 8.39 5.01 -8.65
N THR A 196 7.56 5.41 -7.69
CA THR A 196 6.97 6.76 -7.66
C THR A 196 7.96 7.89 -7.94
N PRO A 197 9.21 7.90 -7.41
CA PRO A 197 10.16 8.98 -7.70
C PRO A 197 10.92 8.82 -9.02
N TYR A 198 10.69 7.76 -9.78
CA TYR A 198 11.47 7.42 -10.98
C TYR A 198 10.63 7.30 -12.26
N ASN A 199 9.33 7.59 -12.20
CA ASN A 199 8.42 7.32 -13.32
C ASN A 199 7.70 8.56 -13.82
N ILE A 200 7.42 8.54 -15.12
CA ILE A 200 6.34 9.31 -15.72
C ILE A 200 5.23 8.36 -16.18
N LEU A 201 4.00 8.87 -16.26
CA LEU A 201 2.85 8.09 -16.70
C LEU A 201 2.45 8.48 -18.12
N ILE A 202 2.40 7.50 -19.01
CA ILE A 202 2.00 7.69 -20.40
C ILE A 202 0.77 6.84 -20.72
N ASN A 203 -0.29 7.47 -21.20
CA ASN A 203 -1.50 6.77 -21.63
C ASN A 203 -1.35 6.13 -23.03
N HIS A 204 -2.39 5.42 -23.48
CA HIS A 204 -2.40 4.79 -24.81
C HIS A 204 -2.28 5.79 -25.96
N GLU A 205 -2.69 7.04 -25.77
CA GLU A 205 -2.56 8.12 -26.74
C GLU A 205 -1.13 8.71 -26.78
N GLY A 206 -0.19 8.13 -26.03
CA GLY A 206 1.22 8.54 -26.02
C GLY A 206 1.48 9.84 -25.27
N LYS A 207 0.60 10.25 -24.35
CA LYS A 207 0.67 11.53 -23.63
C LYS A 207 0.74 11.35 -22.12
N ARG A 208 1.39 12.30 -21.45
CA ARG A 208 1.26 12.50 -20.00
C ARG A 208 -0.13 13.05 -19.69
N PHE A 209 -0.71 12.63 -18.58
CA PHE A 209 -2.11 12.96 -18.24
C PHE A 209 -2.33 13.38 -16.77
N VAL A 210 -1.27 13.37 -15.96
CA VAL A 210 -1.35 13.72 -14.54
C VAL A 210 -0.01 14.26 -14.06
N ASP A 211 -0.03 15.08 -13.02
CA ASP A 211 1.17 15.43 -12.25
C ASP A 211 1.60 14.22 -11.38
N GLU A 212 2.68 13.54 -11.79
CA GLU A 212 3.22 12.38 -11.09
C GLU A 212 3.80 12.74 -9.71
N GLY A 213 4.20 14.00 -9.52
CA GLY A 213 4.68 14.57 -8.26
C GLY A 213 3.58 14.87 -7.24
N HIS A 214 2.31 14.86 -7.66
CA HIS A 214 1.19 15.16 -6.78
C HIS A 214 1.15 14.19 -5.58
N THR A 215 1.04 14.75 -4.36
CA THR A 215 1.17 14.00 -3.10
C THR A 215 0.02 13.02 -2.84
N SER A 216 -1.18 13.31 -3.38
CA SER A 216 -2.33 12.42 -3.27
C SER A 216 -2.26 11.26 -4.26
N ILE A 217 -2.11 10.04 -3.72
CA ILE A 217 -2.18 8.81 -4.52
C ILE A 217 -3.55 8.62 -5.16
N ASN A 218 -4.64 8.96 -4.46
CA ASN A 218 -6.00 8.82 -4.99
C ASN A 218 -6.29 9.84 -6.10
N PHE A 219 -5.65 11.02 -6.09
CA PHE A 219 -5.72 11.95 -7.22
C PHE A 219 -5.16 11.31 -8.48
N LYS A 220 -3.96 10.71 -8.39
CA LYS A 220 -3.32 10.00 -9.50
C LYS A 220 -4.11 8.78 -9.94
N SER A 221 -4.65 8.00 -9.00
CA SER A 221 -5.52 6.86 -9.31
C SER A 221 -6.81 7.28 -10.02
N ARG A 222 -7.44 8.39 -9.62
CA ARG A 222 -8.61 8.93 -10.34
C ARG A 222 -8.27 9.46 -11.73
N ALA A 223 -7.07 10.01 -11.93
CA ALA A 223 -6.60 10.38 -13.27
C ALA A 223 -6.40 9.13 -14.15
N MET A 224 -5.85 8.06 -13.59
CA MET A 224 -5.72 6.75 -14.26
C MET A 224 -7.08 6.19 -14.69
N MET A 225 -8.09 6.28 -13.82
CA MET A 225 -9.45 5.84 -14.13
C MET A 225 -10.13 6.61 -15.27
N LYS A 226 -9.59 7.76 -15.69
CA LYS A 226 -10.11 8.51 -16.86
C LYS A 226 -9.42 8.13 -18.17
N GLN A 227 -8.36 7.33 -18.13
CA GLN A 227 -7.62 6.92 -19.32
C GLN A 227 -8.31 5.75 -20.02
N THR A 228 -8.03 5.58 -21.31
CA THR A 228 -8.46 4.43 -22.10
C THR A 228 -8.08 3.12 -21.39
N GLY A 229 -9.06 2.25 -21.16
CA GLY A 229 -8.86 0.97 -20.46
C GLY A 229 -8.63 1.07 -18.94
N HIS A 230 -8.63 2.28 -18.37
CA HIS A 230 -8.24 2.56 -16.97
C HIS A 230 -6.80 2.12 -16.65
N GLU A 231 -5.93 2.17 -17.65
CA GLU A 231 -4.52 1.79 -17.53
C GLU A 231 -3.61 2.79 -18.24
N ALA A 232 -2.32 2.74 -17.89
CA ALA A 232 -1.26 3.53 -18.49
C ALA A 232 0.08 2.83 -18.26
N TYR A 233 1.10 3.27 -18.98
CA TYR A 233 2.47 2.80 -18.82
C TYR A 233 3.23 3.72 -17.86
N ALA A 234 3.79 3.15 -16.79
CA ALA A 234 4.82 3.81 -16.00
C ALA A 234 6.17 3.64 -16.70
N ILE A 235 6.70 4.73 -17.24
CA ILE A 235 7.99 4.74 -17.93
C ILE A 235 9.08 5.09 -16.92
N VAL A 236 10.08 4.22 -16.80
CA VAL A 236 11.23 4.39 -15.92
C VAL A 236 12.52 4.15 -16.72
N ASP A 237 13.64 4.63 -16.22
CA ASP A 237 14.96 4.41 -16.79
C ASP A 237 15.80 3.44 -15.94
N GLN A 238 17.08 3.31 -16.28
CA GLN A 238 18.02 2.45 -15.56
C GLN A 238 18.27 2.91 -14.12
N THR A 239 18.10 4.20 -13.81
CA THR A 239 18.26 4.76 -12.45
C THR A 239 17.32 4.09 -11.44
N ALA A 240 16.07 3.83 -11.83
CA ALA A 240 15.11 3.10 -11.00
C ALA A 240 15.61 1.68 -10.67
N MET A 241 16.20 1.02 -11.65
CA MET A 241 16.70 -0.35 -11.52
C MET A 241 17.97 -0.40 -10.68
N ASP A 242 18.85 0.58 -10.79
CA ASP A 242 20.11 0.64 -10.04
C ASP A 242 19.85 0.91 -8.56
N ASN A 243 18.93 1.84 -8.26
CA ASN A 243 18.64 2.27 -6.90
C ASN A 243 17.69 1.33 -6.13
N LEU A 244 16.90 0.50 -6.81
CA LEU A 244 15.88 -0.34 -6.17
C LEU A 244 16.08 -1.82 -6.49
N LYS A 245 16.66 -2.57 -5.55
CA LYS A 245 16.77 -4.05 -5.62
C LYS A 245 15.43 -4.73 -5.89
N LEU A 246 14.34 -4.19 -5.31
CA LEU A 246 12.98 -4.69 -5.53
C LEU A 246 12.57 -4.62 -7.02
N MET A 247 12.95 -3.55 -7.73
CA MET A 247 12.59 -3.38 -9.15
C MET A 247 13.37 -4.34 -10.05
N ARG A 248 14.64 -4.62 -9.74
CA ARG A 248 15.39 -5.66 -10.46
C ARG A 248 14.73 -7.04 -10.35
N ASN A 249 14.23 -7.38 -9.17
CA ASN A 249 13.48 -8.64 -8.97
C ASN A 249 12.19 -8.66 -9.80
N TYR A 250 11.46 -7.54 -9.87
CA TYR A 250 10.25 -7.44 -10.67
C TYR A 250 10.52 -7.45 -12.19
N ALA A 251 11.64 -6.87 -12.63
CA ALA A 251 12.10 -6.98 -14.01
C ALA A 251 12.44 -8.44 -14.36
N ALA A 252 13.14 -9.16 -13.49
CA ALA A 252 13.41 -10.58 -13.65
C ALA A 252 12.14 -11.45 -13.64
N ALA A 253 11.08 -11.01 -12.94
CA ALA A 253 9.76 -11.64 -12.94
C ALA A 253 8.90 -11.30 -14.18
N GLY A 254 9.40 -10.50 -15.12
CA GLY A 254 8.72 -10.17 -16.38
C GLY A 254 7.72 -9.03 -16.30
N TYR A 255 7.73 -8.20 -15.24
CA TYR A 255 6.75 -7.12 -15.07
C TYR A 255 7.07 -5.87 -15.92
N PHE A 256 8.25 -5.83 -16.55
CA PHE A 256 8.71 -4.69 -17.33
C PHE A 256 8.99 -5.09 -18.77
N VAL A 257 8.62 -4.20 -19.70
CA VAL A 257 9.06 -4.25 -21.09
C VAL A 257 10.34 -3.42 -21.21
N LYS A 258 11.41 -4.00 -21.74
CA LYS A 258 12.72 -3.33 -21.91
C LYS A 258 13.01 -3.04 -23.38
N ALA A 259 13.61 -1.89 -23.64
CA ALA A 259 14.14 -1.47 -24.93
C ALA A 259 15.36 -0.56 -24.70
N ASN A 260 16.23 -0.42 -25.70
CA ASN A 260 17.42 0.43 -25.63
C ASN A 260 17.17 1.85 -26.16
N THR A 261 16.11 2.06 -26.92
CA THR A 261 15.70 3.37 -27.44
C THR A 261 14.22 3.64 -27.20
N VAL A 262 13.84 4.91 -27.24
CA VAL A 262 12.43 5.35 -27.12
C VAL A 262 11.60 4.79 -28.28
N GLU A 263 12.15 4.77 -29.49
CA GLU A 263 11.53 4.23 -30.69
C GLU A 263 11.29 2.71 -30.58
N GLU A 264 12.27 1.96 -30.06
CA GLU A 264 12.12 0.53 -29.80
C GLU A 264 11.11 0.26 -28.67
N LEU A 265 11.08 1.10 -27.64
CA LEU A 265 10.07 0.98 -26.59
C LEU A 265 8.66 1.20 -27.16
N ALA A 266 8.48 2.25 -27.96
CA ALA A 266 7.21 2.59 -28.58
C ALA A 266 6.63 1.43 -29.41
N SER A 267 7.47 0.67 -30.12
CA SER A 267 7.01 -0.47 -30.94
C SER A 267 6.57 -1.68 -30.12
N LYS A 268 7.01 -1.77 -28.85
CA LYS A 268 6.65 -2.86 -27.92
C LYS A 268 5.43 -2.53 -27.05
N LEU A 269 5.05 -1.26 -26.94
CA LEU A 269 3.91 -0.82 -26.14
C LEU A 269 2.66 -0.64 -27.01
N LYS A 270 1.46 -0.75 -26.41
CA LYS A 270 0.20 -0.46 -27.08
C LYS A 270 -0.10 1.04 -27.00
N VAL A 271 0.72 1.88 -27.62
CA VAL A 271 0.60 3.35 -27.61
C VAL A 271 0.57 3.91 -29.03
N ASP A 272 0.06 5.14 -29.19
CA ASP A 272 0.36 5.94 -30.38
C ASP A 272 1.87 6.23 -30.39
N GLN A 273 2.59 5.56 -31.30
CA GLN A 273 4.04 5.62 -31.35
C GLN A 273 4.56 7.03 -31.64
N LYS A 274 3.90 7.78 -32.53
CA LYS A 274 4.35 9.13 -32.90
C LYS A 274 4.18 10.09 -31.74
N ALA A 275 3.03 10.05 -31.07
CA ALA A 275 2.75 10.87 -29.90
C ALA A 275 3.68 10.50 -28.74
N PHE A 276 3.87 9.21 -28.48
CA PHE A 276 4.78 8.72 -27.44
C PHE A 276 6.21 9.22 -27.63
N ILE A 277 6.79 9.01 -28.82
CA ILE A 277 8.17 9.44 -29.13
C ILE A 277 8.31 10.95 -28.94
N LYS A 278 7.31 11.73 -29.40
CA LYS A 278 7.32 13.19 -29.21
C LYS A 278 7.29 13.56 -27.73
N THR A 279 6.37 12.98 -26.95
CA THR A 279 6.25 13.24 -25.51
C THR A 279 7.54 12.91 -24.77
N MET A 280 8.19 11.79 -25.09
CA MET A 280 9.46 11.41 -24.47
C MET A 280 10.58 12.40 -24.81
N LYS A 281 10.69 12.84 -26.07
CA LYS A 281 11.69 13.83 -26.49
C LYS A 281 11.48 15.18 -25.79
N ASP A 282 10.24 15.65 -25.75
CA ASP A 282 9.88 16.90 -25.07
C ASP A 282 10.19 16.82 -23.57
N TYR A 283 9.87 15.70 -22.93
CA TYR A 283 10.17 15.45 -21.51
C TYR A 283 11.68 15.46 -21.22
N MET A 284 12.47 14.71 -22.00
CA MET A 284 13.92 14.66 -21.82
C MET A 284 14.58 16.03 -22.03
N ALA A 285 14.12 16.80 -23.03
CA ALA A 285 14.61 18.15 -23.27
C ALA A 285 14.25 19.12 -22.12
N ALA A 286 13.03 19.05 -21.61
CA ALA A 286 12.61 19.84 -20.46
C ALA A 286 13.41 19.50 -19.20
N CYS A 287 13.78 18.23 -19.03
CA CYS A 287 14.64 17.78 -17.94
C CYS A 287 16.07 18.32 -18.04
N GLN A 288 16.67 18.26 -19.23
CA GLN A 288 18.00 18.85 -19.46
C GLN A 288 18.01 20.37 -19.22
N ALA A 289 16.90 21.05 -19.51
CA ALA A 289 16.74 22.48 -19.27
C ALA A 289 16.46 22.84 -17.79
N GLY A 290 16.22 21.87 -16.91
CA GLY A 290 15.84 22.12 -15.51
C GLY A 290 14.41 22.66 -15.33
N ASN A 291 13.55 22.51 -16.34
CA ASN A 291 12.18 23.05 -16.35
C ASN A 291 11.17 22.14 -15.63
N LEU A 292 11.61 20.96 -15.16
CA LEU A 292 10.79 20.00 -14.44
C LEU A 292 11.42 19.69 -13.08
N LEU A 293 10.57 19.61 -12.06
CA LEU A 293 10.96 19.23 -10.70
C LEU A 293 11.32 17.75 -10.55
N TYR A 294 10.90 16.92 -11.52
CA TYR A 294 11.11 15.48 -11.53
C TYR A 294 11.75 15.08 -12.85
N CYS A 295 13.05 14.83 -12.74
CA CYS A 295 13.98 14.24 -13.68
C CYS A 295 14.89 13.35 -12.82
#